data_AF-A0A838QER6-F1
#
_entry.id   AF-A0A838QER6-F1
#
_cell.length_a   1.000
_cell.length_b   1.000
_cell.length_c   1.000
_cell.angle_alpha   90.00
_cell.angle_beta   90.00
_cell.angle_gamma   90.00
#
_symmetry.space_group_name_H-M   'P 1'
#
loop_
_entity.id
_entity.type
_entity.pdbx_description
1 polymer ?
#
loop_
_entity_poly.entity_id
_entity_poly.type
_entity_poly.pdbx_seq_one_letter_code
_entity_poly.pdbx_strand_id
1 'polypeptide(L)'
;LRRAGVQVIVIGNAGNGDEETFNVRNIKQEAGNAVAYGMSWNDALRAVTLTPAEVFGVSDRVGSLRAGRDANVVIWSGDPFEFSTTAERVFVRGREYTALNRQELLTERYKILPPAAAMPVRKE
;
A
#
# COMPACT_ATOMS: atom_id res chain seq x y z
N LEU A 1 16.86 15.40 -2.89
CA LEU A 1 17.04 14.79 -1.54
C LEU A 1 17.86 13.51 -1.60
N ARG A 2 17.38 12.42 -2.22
CA ARG A 2 18.15 11.16 -2.32
C ARG A 2 19.51 11.29 -2.99
N ARG A 3 19.61 12.03 -4.10
CA ARG A 3 20.89 12.38 -4.75
C ARG A 3 21.87 13.14 -3.85
N ALA A 4 21.37 13.76 -2.78
CA ALA A 4 22.15 14.47 -1.77
C ALA A 4 22.38 13.61 -0.50
N GLY A 5 22.10 12.31 -0.54
CA GLY A 5 22.29 11.39 0.59
C GLY A 5 21.21 11.44 1.67
N VAL A 6 20.18 12.27 1.52
CA VAL A 6 19.11 12.39 2.52
C VAL A 6 18.21 11.15 2.48
N GLN A 7 17.92 10.55 3.64
CA GLN A 7 16.92 9.49 3.77
C GLN A 7 15.52 10.07 3.57
N VAL A 8 14.71 9.42 2.73
CA VAL A 8 13.34 9.82 2.43
C VAL A 8 12.42 8.64 2.71
N ILE A 9 11.38 8.88 3.50
CA ILE A 9 10.30 7.94 3.79
C ILE A 9 9.02 8.52 3.20
N VAL A 10 8.19 7.64 2.65
CA VAL A 10 6.80 7.97 2.32
C VAL A 10 5.91 7.38 3.41
N ILE A 11 5.03 8.20 3.96
CA ILE A 11 4.05 7.81 4.99
C ILE A 11 2.66 8.08 4.43
N GLY A 12 1.73 7.16 4.69
CA GLY A 12 0.33 7.33 4.32
C GLY A 12 -0.34 8.35 5.21
N ASN A 13 -0.25 9.63 4.85
CA ASN A 13 -0.96 10.73 5.50
C ASN A 13 -1.23 11.84 4.48
N ALA A 14 -2.50 12.10 4.19
CA ALA A 14 -2.94 13.15 3.29
C ALA A 14 -3.28 14.46 4.03
N GLY A 15 -2.68 14.72 5.19
CA GLY A 15 -2.69 16.04 5.82
C GLY A 15 -3.68 16.21 6.97
N ASN A 16 -3.32 17.12 7.89
CA ASN A 16 -4.12 17.62 9.02
C ASN A 16 -4.55 16.60 10.09
N GLY A 17 -3.58 16.03 10.80
CA GLY A 17 -3.80 15.49 12.14
C GLY A 17 -4.46 14.11 12.20
N ASP A 18 -4.64 13.67 13.44
CA ASP A 18 -4.88 12.32 13.92
C ASP A 18 -6.16 11.65 13.35
N GLU A 19 -7.00 12.45 12.68
CA GLU A 19 -8.29 12.08 12.10
C GLU A 19 -8.18 11.33 10.76
N GLU A 20 -7.01 11.32 10.10
CA GLU A 20 -6.82 10.75 8.75
C GLU A 20 -6.11 9.38 8.68
N THR A 21 -6.00 8.65 9.80
CA THR A 21 -5.32 7.34 9.85
C THR A 21 -5.86 6.31 8.83
N PHE A 22 -7.08 6.49 8.33
CA PHE A 22 -7.67 5.63 7.29
C PHE A 22 -6.97 5.75 5.91
N ASN A 23 -6.19 6.81 5.67
CA ASN A 23 -5.49 7.03 4.40
C ASN A 23 -4.19 6.21 4.25
N VAL A 24 -3.76 5.48 5.28
CA VAL A 24 -2.55 4.62 5.24
C VAL A 24 -2.57 3.61 4.07
N ARG A 25 -3.77 3.19 3.65
CA ARG A 25 -3.97 2.31 2.48
C ARG A 25 -3.49 2.93 1.15
N ASN A 26 -3.28 4.24 1.08
CA ASN A 26 -2.89 4.97 -0.12
C ASN A 26 -1.37 5.10 -0.29
N ILE A 27 -0.57 4.58 0.63
CA ILE A 27 0.90 4.71 0.60
C ILE A 27 1.52 4.28 -0.75
N LYS A 28 0.94 3.29 -1.43
CA LYS A 28 1.37 2.87 -2.77
C LYS A 28 1.15 3.96 -3.82
N GLN A 29 -0.03 4.59 -3.78
CA GLN A 29 -0.38 5.68 -4.68
C GLN A 29 0.53 6.88 -4.45
N GLU A 30 0.83 7.21 -3.19
CA GLU A 30 1.72 8.32 -2.85
C GLU A 30 3.15 8.08 -3.32
N ALA A 31 3.65 6.84 -3.19
CA ALA A 31 4.95 6.46 -3.74
C ALA A 31 4.96 6.53 -5.28
N GLY A 32 3.89 6.09 -5.94
CA GLY A 32 3.71 6.25 -7.39
C GLY A 32 3.68 7.71 -7.83
N ASN A 33 2.96 8.57 -7.10
CA ASN A 33 2.95 10.02 -7.33
C ASN A 33 4.36 10.62 -7.19
N ALA A 34 5.14 10.20 -6.19
CA ALA A 34 6.52 10.65 -6.04
C ALA A 34 7.38 10.28 -7.26
N VAL A 35 7.18 9.10 -7.85
CA VAL A 35 7.82 8.70 -9.11
C VAL A 35 7.40 9.62 -10.25
N ALA A 36 6.10 9.91 -10.39
CA ALA A 36 5.59 10.84 -11.39
C ALA A 36 6.17 12.26 -11.24
N TYR A 37 6.51 12.68 -10.02
CA TYR A 37 7.20 13.94 -9.73
C TYR A 37 8.74 13.89 -9.81
N GLY A 38 9.31 12.80 -10.32
CA GLY A 38 10.74 12.70 -10.64
C GLY A 38 11.62 11.99 -9.60
N MET A 39 11.02 11.32 -8.61
CA MET A 39 11.75 10.31 -7.82
C MET A 39 12.02 9.08 -8.69
N SER A 40 13.18 8.43 -8.51
CA SER A 40 13.41 7.15 -9.18
C SER A 40 12.49 6.07 -8.61
N TRP A 41 12.05 5.12 -9.43
CA TRP A 41 11.20 4.01 -8.97
C TRP A 41 11.84 3.24 -7.81
N ASN A 42 13.15 2.95 -7.90
CA ASN A 42 13.90 2.27 -6.84
C ASN A 42 13.94 3.06 -5.54
N ASP A 43 14.10 4.39 -5.61
CA ASP A 43 14.06 5.24 -4.41
C ASP A 43 12.66 5.26 -3.78
N ALA A 44 11.60 5.30 -4.59
CA ALA A 44 10.22 5.26 -4.11
C ALA A 44 9.91 3.92 -3.43
N LEU A 45 10.30 2.79 -4.03
CA LEU A 45 10.14 1.47 -3.41
C LEU A 45 10.91 1.38 -2.09
N ARG A 46 12.15 1.90 -2.06
CA ARG A 46 12.95 1.94 -0.83
C ARG A 46 12.30 2.82 0.24
N ALA A 47 11.71 3.94 -0.15
CA ALA A 47 11.06 4.90 0.76
C ALA A 47 9.83 4.32 1.49
N VAL A 48 9.21 3.26 0.95
CA VAL A 48 8.11 2.52 1.60
C VAL A 48 8.52 1.16 2.18
N THR A 49 9.79 0.76 2.06
CA THR A 49 10.28 -0.56 2.53
C THR A 49 11.50 -0.44 3.44
N LEU A 50 12.70 -0.27 2.88
CA LEU A 50 13.96 -0.34 3.62
C LEU A 50 14.25 0.96 4.40
N THR A 51 14.00 2.13 3.82
CA THR A 51 14.27 3.41 4.52
C THR A 51 13.51 3.52 5.85
N PRO A 52 12.20 3.25 5.94
CA PRO A 52 11.51 3.31 7.23
C PRO A 52 12.06 2.27 8.21
N ALA A 53 12.40 1.06 7.76
CA ALA A 53 13.02 0.05 8.63
C ALA A 53 14.36 0.53 9.21
N GLU A 54 15.18 1.23 8.42
CA GLU A 54 16.45 1.82 8.89
C GLU A 54 16.23 2.93 9.91
N VAL A 55 15.30 3.85 9.63
CA VAL A 55 15.01 4.97 10.53
C VAL A 55 14.42 4.51 11.86
N PHE A 56 13.62 3.45 11.86
CA PHE A 56 13.07 2.85 13.08
C PHE A 56 14.00 1.82 13.75
N GLY A 57 15.19 1.57 13.20
CA GLY A 57 16.16 0.64 13.80
C GLY A 57 15.75 -0.83 13.77
N VAL A 58 14.91 -1.24 12.81
CA VAL A 58 14.43 -2.62 12.62
C VAL A 58 14.83 -3.21 11.27
N SER A 59 15.79 -2.58 10.59
CA SER A 59 16.28 -2.99 9.27
C SER A 59 17.10 -4.27 9.28
N ASP A 60 17.47 -4.79 10.46
CA ASP A 60 18.01 -6.14 10.64
C ASP A 60 16.94 -7.22 10.44
N ARG A 61 15.66 -6.89 10.68
CA ARG A 61 14.55 -7.84 10.61
C ARG A 61 13.64 -7.67 9.40
N VAL A 62 13.39 -6.44 8.93
CA VAL A 62 12.38 -6.16 7.89
C VAL A 62 12.89 -5.18 6.82
N GLY A 63 12.04 -4.89 5.83
CA GLY A 63 12.27 -3.84 4.83
C GLY A 63 13.12 -4.27 3.62
N SER A 64 13.68 -5.49 3.59
CA SER A 64 14.30 -6.04 2.38
C SER A 64 14.26 -7.57 2.34
N LEU A 65 14.37 -8.13 1.14
CA LEU A 65 14.45 -9.58 0.93
C LEU A 65 15.90 -10.05 1.08
N ARG A 66 16.26 -10.52 2.29
CA ARG A 66 17.57 -11.09 2.60
C ARG A 66 17.41 -12.29 3.55
N ALA A 67 18.29 -13.28 3.42
CA ALA A 67 18.32 -14.41 4.32
C ALA A 67 18.52 -13.96 5.78
N GLY A 68 17.85 -14.64 6.72
CA GLY A 68 17.88 -14.31 8.15
C GLY A 68 16.88 -13.22 8.59
N ARG A 69 16.12 -12.61 7.66
CA ARG A 69 15.08 -11.61 7.97
C ARG A 69 13.68 -12.23 8.09
N ASP A 70 12.75 -11.49 8.69
CA ASP A 70 11.34 -11.87 8.73
C ASP A 70 10.83 -12.01 7.28
N ALA A 71 10.24 -13.15 6.96
CA ALA A 71 9.69 -13.44 5.62
C ALA A 71 8.35 -12.71 5.38
N ASN A 72 8.41 -11.38 5.35
CA ASN A 72 7.31 -10.50 4.97
C ASN A 72 7.44 -10.20 3.47
N VAL A 73 6.56 -10.78 2.66
CA VAL A 73 6.64 -10.74 1.20
C VAL A 73 5.27 -10.43 0.61
N VAL A 74 5.21 -9.55 -0.38
CA VAL A 74 4.00 -9.34 -1.18
C VAL A 74 4.35 -9.65 -2.63
N ILE A 75 3.52 -10.48 -3.26
CA ILE A 75 3.59 -10.79 -4.69
C ILE A 75 2.51 -9.94 -5.36
N TRP A 76 2.93 -9.15 -6.34
CA TRP A 76 2.07 -8.23 -7.07
C TRP A 76 1.84 -8.76 -8.49
N SER A 77 0.65 -8.51 -9.04
CA SER A 77 0.32 -8.87 -10.43
C SER A 77 1.03 -8.03 -11.49
N GLY A 78 1.80 -7.01 -11.07
CA GLY A 78 2.44 -6.00 -11.92
C GLY A 78 3.26 -5.01 -11.09
N ASP A 79 3.47 -3.80 -11.61
CA ASP A 79 4.13 -2.73 -10.86
C ASP A 79 3.28 -2.35 -9.63
N PRO A 80 3.80 -2.44 -8.39
CA PRO A 80 3.04 -2.14 -7.17
C PRO A 80 2.47 -0.71 -7.10
N PHE A 81 3.05 0.24 -7.85
CA PHE A 81 2.62 1.64 -7.92
C PHE A 81 1.56 1.92 -8.97
N GLU A 82 1.27 0.96 -9.85
CA GLU A 82 0.14 1.07 -10.79
C GLU A 82 -1.19 0.83 -10.07
N PHE A 83 -2.20 1.63 -10.42
CA PHE A 83 -3.53 1.57 -9.82
C PHE A 83 -4.24 0.23 -10.06
N SER A 84 -4.05 -0.36 -11.24
CA SER A 84 -4.63 -1.66 -11.62
C SER A 84 -3.95 -2.86 -10.97
N THR A 85 -2.81 -2.67 -10.30
CA THR A 85 -2.03 -3.77 -9.74
C THR A 85 -2.60 -4.24 -8.41
N THR A 86 -2.78 -5.56 -8.31
CA THR A 86 -3.35 -6.23 -7.14
C THR A 86 -2.28 -7.05 -6.41
N ALA A 87 -2.41 -7.15 -5.08
CA ALA A 87 -1.58 -8.05 -4.29
C ALA A 87 -2.12 -9.47 -4.47
N GLU A 88 -1.44 -10.30 -5.26
CA GLU A 88 -1.85 -11.67 -5.52
C GLU A 88 -1.67 -12.55 -4.29
N ARG A 89 -0.57 -12.35 -3.56
CA ARG A 89 -0.25 -13.10 -2.34
C ARG A 89 0.47 -12.21 -1.34
N VAL A 90 0.12 -12.37 -0.07
CA VAL A 90 0.74 -11.66 1.05
C VAL A 90 1.24 -12.71 2.04
N PHE A 91 2.52 -12.64 2.39
CA PHE A 91 3.15 -13.47 3.40
C PHE A 91 3.57 -12.60 4.58
N VAL A 92 3.20 -13.01 5.78
CA VAL A 92 3.62 -12.37 7.04
C VAL A 92 4.38 -13.39 7.85
N ARG A 93 5.67 -13.12 8.10
CA ARG A 93 6.59 -14.04 8.79
C ARG A 93 6.54 -15.46 8.23
N GLY A 94 6.52 -15.58 6.91
CA GLY A 94 6.53 -16.85 6.19
C GLY A 94 5.19 -17.57 6.10
N ARG A 95 4.11 -16.98 6.63
CA ARG A 95 2.75 -17.53 6.54
C ARG A 95 1.93 -16.74 5.54
N GLU A 96 1.32 -17.42 4.58
CA GLU A 96 0.41 -16.79 3.61
C GLU A 96 -0.86 -16.31 4.32
N TYR A 97 -1.24 -15.06 4.06
CA TYR A 97 -2.49 -14.47 4.50
C TYR A 97 -3.55 -14.69 3.42
N THR A 98 -4.53 -15.53 3.74
CA THR A 98 -5.57 -15.99 2.79
C THR A 98 -6.97 -15.48 3.10
N ALA A 99 -7.13 -14.68 4.17
CA ALA A 99 -8.43 -14.17 4.56
C ALA A 99 -8.89 -13.07 3.59
N LEU A 100 -10.18 -13.11 3.24
CA LEU A 100 -10.78 -12.09 2.39
C LEU A 100 -10.64 -10.71 3.02
N ASN A 101 -10.25 -9.75 2.20
CA ASN A 101 -10.21 -8.36 2.59
C ASN A 101 -11.58 -7.69 2.41
N ARG A 102 -11.75 -6.51 3.00
CA ARG A 102 -13.01 -5.75 2.93
C ARG A 102 -13.41 -5.41 1.50
N GLN A 103 -12.46 -5.14 0.60
CA GLN A 103 -12.76 -4.79 -0.79
C GLN A 103 -13.30 -6.00 -1.55
N GLU A 104 -12.73 -7.18 -1.34
CA GLU A 104 -13.24 -8.44 -1.90
C GLU A 104 -14.64 -8.74 -1.38
N LEU A 105 -14.86 -8.65 -0.06
CA LEU A 105 -16.18 -8.85 0.54
C LEU A 105 -17.22 -7.88 -0.02
N LEU A 106 -16.87 -6.60 -0.21
CA LEU A 106 -17.75 -5.62 -0.83
C LEU A 106 -17.98 -5.94 -2.31
N THR A 107 -16.94 -6.32 -3.04
CA THR A 107 -17.03 -6.70 -4.46
C THR A 107 -17.98 -7.87 -4.64
N GLU A 108 -17.81 -8.94 -3.87
CA GLU A 108 -18.72 -10.10 -3.89
C GLU A 108 -20.14 -9.71 -3.50
N ARG A 109 -20.31 -8.85 -2.49
CA ARG A 109 -21.64 -8.35 -2.08
C ARG A 109 -22.34 -7.60 -3.21
N TYR A 110 -21.63 -6.74 -3.94
CA TYR A 110 -22.21 -5.87 -4.98
C TYR A 110 -22.29 -6.52 -6.37
N LYS A 111 -21.58 -7.62 -6.63
CA LYS A 111 -21.72 -8.40 -7.87
C LYS A 111 -23.12 -8.98 -8.08
N ILE A 112 -23.77 -9.39 -6.99
CA ILE A 112 -25.06 -10.10 -7.00
C ILE A 112 -26.23 -9.22 -6.53
N LEU A 113 -25.96 -7.99 -6.11
CA LEU A 113 -27.02 -7.06 -5.72
C LEU A 113 -27.79 -6.67 -6.98
N PRO A 114 -29.13 -6.88 -7.02
CA PRO A 114 -29.92 -6.36 -8.11
C PRO A 114 -29.69 -4.84 -8.20
N PRO A 115 -29.62 -4.26 -9.42
CA PRO A 115 -29.50 -2.83 -9.59
C PRO A 115 -30.57 -2.18 -8.71
N ALA A 116 -30.15 -1.29 -7.81
CA ALA A 116 -31.00 -0.75 -6.76
C ALA A 116 -32.34 -0.37 -7.38
N ALA A 117 -33.40 -1.11 -7.03
CA ALA A 117 -34.75 -0.74 -7.41
C ALA A 117 -34.91 0.73 -7.01
N ALA A 118 -35.16 1.57 -8.02
CA ALA A 118 -35.18 3.02 -7.97
C ALA A 118 -35.28 3.57 -6.53
N MET A 119 -34.17 4.17 -6.04
CA MET A 119 -34.24 5.06 -4.89
C MET A 119 -35.44 5.99 -5.13
N PRO A 120 -36.46 6.03 -4.25
CA PRO A 120 -37.58 6.90 -4.46
C PRO A 120 -37.04 8.32 -4.52
N VAL A 121 -37.08 8.92 -5.71
CA VAL A 121 -36.81 10.35 -5.90
C VAL A 121 -37.74 11.05 -4.92
N ARG A 122 -37.19 11.73 -3.91
CA ARG A 122 -38.01 12.60 -3.06
C ARG A 122 -38.60 13.64 -4.01
N LYS A 123 -39.90 13.53 -4.26
CA LYS A 123 -40.67 14.62 -4.84
C LYS A 123 -40.84 15.64 -3.71
N GLU A 124 -40.28 16.82 -3.94
CA GLU A 124 -40.58 18.04 -3.20
C GLU A 124 -42.05 18.42 -3.38
#